data_AF-A0A3M7SDF8-F1
#
_entry.id   AF-A0A3M7SDF8-F1
#
_cell.length_a   1.000
_cell.length_b   1.000
_cell.length_c   1.000
_cell.angle_alpha   90.00
_cell.angle_beta   90.00
_cell.angle_gamma   90.00
#
_symmetry.space_group_name_H-M   'P 1'
#
loop_
_entity.id
_entity.type
_entity.pdbx_description
1 polymer ?
#
loop_
_entity_poly.entity_id
_entity_poly.type
_entity_poly.pdbx_seq_one_letter_code
_entity_poly.pdbx_strand_id
1 'polypeptide(L)'
;MPLLLGFCNKFLFLTVIFYLVCLAFMFSSMENSTSYKALLLAANNYARFLTGQITKAEKVLSCKVMVKDGGFDCLSFIELLKT
;
A
#
# COMPACT_ATOMS: atom_id res chain seq x y z
N MET A 1 -0.75 -46.01 -20.07
CA MET A 1 -1.59 -44.85 -19.67
C MET A 1 -0.81 -43.79 -18.82
N PRO A 2 0.36 -43.25 -19.25
CA PRO A 2 1.06 -42.20 -18.48
C PRO A 2 0.76 -40.75 -18.91
N LEU A 3 0.16 -40.52 -20.09
CA LEU A 3 -0.08 -39.17 -20.64
C LEU A 3 -1.11 -38.36 -19.85
N LEU A 4 -2.10 -39.01 -19.23
CA LEU A 4 -3.14 -38.33 -18.45
C LEU A 4 -2.59 -37.77 -17.12
N LEU A 5 -1.63 -38.47 -16.51
CA LEU A 5 -1.02 -38.07 -15.23
C LEU A 5 -0.12 -36.84 -15.41
N GLY A 6 0.61 -36.75 -16.53
CA GLY A 6 1.42 -35.58 -16.88
C GLY A 6 0.59 -34.33 -17.20
N PHE A 7 -0.61 -34.49 -17.76
CA PHE A 7 -1.53 -33.38 -18.03
C PHE A 7 -2.18 -32.87 -16.72
N CYS A 8 -2.53 -33.78 -15.81
CA CYS A 8 -3.09 -33.43 -14.50
C CYS A 8 -2.10 -32.59 -13.65
N ASN A 9 -0.81 -32.94 -13.64
CA ASN A 9 0.21 -32.17 -12.92
C ASN A 9 0.41 -30.75 -13.48
N LYS A 10 0.36 -30.56 -14.80
CA LYS A 10 0.44 -29.21 -15.41
C LYS A 10 -0.79 -28.35 -15.11
N PHE A 11 -1.98 -28.95 -15.09
CA PHE A 11 -3.22 -28.25 -14.76
C PHE A 11 -3.26 -27.84 -13.27
N LEU A 12 -2.83 -28.73 -12.38
CA LEU A 12 -2.74 -28.46 -10.95
C LEU A 12 -1.70 -27.37 -10.66
N PHE A 13 -0.55 -27.39 -11.35
CA PHE A 13 0.46 -26.33 -11.30
C PHE A 13 -0.08 -24.97 -11.76
N LEU A 14 -0.84 -24.94 -12.87
CA LEU A 14 -1.46 -23.70 -13.36
C LEU A 14 -2.51 -23.15 -12.38
N THR A 15 -3.27 -24.05 -11.75
CA THR A 15 -4.28 -23.68 -10.76
C THR A 15 -3.63 -23.09 -9.51
N VAL A 16 -2.51 -23.68 -9.05
CA VAL A 16 -1.72 -23.14 -7.93
C VAL A 16 -1.14 -21.76 -8.27
N ILE A 17 -0.61 -21.58 -9.48
CA ILE A 17 -0.13 -20.26 -9.92
C ILE A 17 -1.26 -19.24 -9.92
N PHE A 18 -2.42 -19.60 -10.46
CA PHE A 18 -3.58 -18.70 -10.49
C PHE A 18 -4.01 -18.28 -9.07
N TYR A 19 -4.07 -19.24 -8.13
CA TYR A 19 -4.36 -18.93 -6.72
C TYR A 19 -3.28 -18.06 -6.08
N LEU A 20 -1.99 -18.30 -6.34
CA LEU A 20 -0.90 -17.46 -5.83
C LEU A 20 -0.97 -16.03 -6.36
N VAL A 21 -1.28 -15.86 -7.65
CA VAL A 21 -1.45 -14.54 -8.27
C VAL A 21 -2.65 -13.81 -7.66
N CYS A 22 -3.79 -14.48 -7.52
CA CYS A 22 -4.97 -13.91 -6.86
C CYS A 22 -4.69 -13.52 -5.40
N LEU A 23 -3.95 -14.36 -4.67
CA LEU A 23 -3.58 -14.09 -3.28
C LEU A 23 -2.65 -12.87 -3.18
N ALA A 24 -1.65 -12.76 -4.05
CA ALA A 24 -0.75 -11.61 -4.10
C ALA A 24 -1.51 -10.30 -4.41
N PHE A 25 -2.47 -10.35 -5.33
CA PHE A 25 -3.32 -9.20 -5.66
C PHE A 25 -4.18 -8.73 -4.47
N MET A 26 -4.73 -9.68 -3.70
CA MET A 26 -5.52 -9.38 -2.50
C MET A 26 -4.67 -8.65 -1.45
N PHE A 27 -3.45 -9.13 -1.18
CA PHE A 27 -2.58 -8.50 -0.18
C PHE A 27 -2.17 -7.08 -0.56
N SER A 28 -1.75 -6.85 -1.80
CA SER A 28 -1.37 -5.51 -2.28
C SER A 28 -2.51 -4.47 -2.15
N SER A 29 -3.76 -4.89 -2.37
CA SER A 29 -4.93 -4.02 -2.23
C SER A 29 -5.22 -3.65 -0.76
N MET A 30 -5.04 -4.60 0.15
CA MET A 30 -5.24 -4.39 1.59
C MET A 30 -4.14 -3.50 2.18
N GLU A 31 -2.90 -3.70 1.73
CA GLU A 31 -1.76 -2.84 2.02
C GLU A 31 -2.06 -1.36 1.65
N ASN A 32 -2.47 -1.11 0.40
CA ASN A 32 -2.80 0.24 -0.05
C ASN A 32 -3.97 0.90 0.75
N SER A 33 -4.95 0.11 1.19
CA SER A 33 -6.05 0.64 2.02
C SER A 33 -5.61 0.94 3.45
N THR A 34 -4.63 0.17 3.96
CA THR A 34 -4.10 0.31 5.31
C THR A 34 -3.21 1.54 5.39
N SER A 35 -2.38 1.80 4.38
CA SER A 35 -1.53 2.99 4.31
C SER A 35 -2.35 4.29 4.29
N TYR A 36 -3.43 4.34 3.49
CA TYR A 36 -4.33 5.49 3.45
C TYR A 36 -4.99 5.77 4.81
N LYS A 37 -5.48 4.71 5.49
CA LYS A 37 -6.07 4.84 6.83
C LYS A 37 -5.05 5.28 7.87
N ALA A 38 -3.82 4.78 7.80
CA ALA A 38 -2.75 5.20 8.71
C ALA A 38 -2.46 6.70 8.58
N LEU A 39 -2.47 7.24 7.35
CA LEU A 39 -2.24 8.67 7.10
C LEU A 39 -3.39 9.52 7.65
N LEU A 40 -4.64 9.10 7.44
CA LEU A 40 -5.81 9.78 8.02
C LEU A 40 -5.78 9.79 9.55
N LEU A 41 -5.41 8.67 10.17
CA LEU A 41 -5.30 8.59 11.62
C LEU A 41 -4.16 9.48 12.14
N ALA A 42 -3.02 9.50 11.44
CA ALA A 42 -1.91 10.39 11.77
C ALA A 42 -2.30 11.86 11.62
N ALA A 43 -3.01 12.22 10.54
CA ALA A 43 -3.50 13.58 10.31
C ALA A 43 -4.49 14.03 11.39
N ASN A 44 -5.41 13.16 11.79
CA ASN A 44 -6.43 13.49 12.79
C ASN A 44 -5.84 13.65 14.21
N ASN A 45 -4.81 12.88 14.55
CA ASN A 45 -4.16 12.97 15.85
C ASN A 45 -3.08 14.06 15.92
N TYR A 46 -2.77 14.71 14.80
CA TYR A 46 -1.69 15.68 14.71
C TYR A 46 -2.22 17.12 14.77
N ALA A 47 -1.67 17.93 15.68
CA ALA A 47 -2.24 19.22 16.07
C ALA A 47 -1.94 20.39 15.09
N ARG A 48 -1.28 20.14 13.97
CA ARG A 48 -0.93 21.17 12.95
C ARG A 48 -1.27 20.66 11.56
N PHE A 49 -1.29 21.57 10.58
CA PHE A 49 -1.45 21.16 9.19
C PHE A 49 -0.25 20.33 8.72
N LEU A 50 -0.52 19.23 8.01
CA LEU A 50 0.54 18.45 7.37
C LEU A 50 1.21 19.24 6.24
N THR A 51 0.45 20.08 5.55
CA THR A 51 0.92 20.95 4.49
C THR A 51 1.38 22.31 5.03
N GLY A 52 2.48 22.81 4.49
CA GLY A 52 2.91 24.19 4.73
C GLY A 52 2.03 25.15 3.94
N GLN A 53 1.45 26.14 4.61
CA GLN A 53 0.58 27.14 3.99
C GLN A 53 0.97 28.54 4.45
N ILE A 54 0.91 29.51 3.55
CA ILE A 54 1.04 30.92 3.89
C ILE A 54 -0.37 31.45 4.07
N THR A 55 -0.79 31.62 5.33
CA THR A 55 -2.09 32.21 5.65
C THR A 55 -1.92 33.70 5.92
N LYS A 56 -3.03 34.45 5.90
CA LYS A 56 -3.01 35.89 6.22
C LYS A 56 -2.53 36.16 7.66
N ALA A 57 -2.66 35.18 8.55
CA ALA A 57 -2.25 35.29 9.95
C ALA A 57 -0.79 34.91 10.15
N GLU A 58 -0.38 33.74 9.64
CA GLU A 58 0.97 33.20 9.87
C GLU A 58 1.42 32.25 8.76
N LYS A 59 2.74 32.09 8.61
CA LYS A 59 3.35 31.05 7.79
C LYS A 59 3.38 29.73 8.56
N VAL A 60 2.49 28.82 8.19
CA VAL A 60 2.49 27.45 8.72
C VAL A 60 3.56 26.64 8.03
N LEU A 61 4.47 26.07 8.82
CA LEU A 61 5.53 25.19 8.33
C LEU A 61 4.97 23.79 8.05
N SER A 62 5.39 23.20 6.93
CA SER A 62 5.01 21.83 6.57
C SER A 62 5.58 20.83 7.56
N CYS A 63 4.85 19.74 7.77
CA CYS A 63 5.28 18.70 8.69
C CYS A 63 6.28 17.75 8.03
N LYS A 64 7.24 17.29 8.84
CA LYS A 64 8.25 16.32 8.39
C LYS A 64 7.82 14.93 8.85
N VAL A 65 7.45 14.09 7.90
CA VAL A 65 7.02 12.72 8.16
C VAL A 65 8.16 11.76 7.79
N MET A 66 8.45 10.81 8.67
CA MET A 66 9.42 9.74 8.43
C MET A 66 8.67 8.43 8.36
N VAL A 67 8.78 7.74 7.23
CA VAL A 67 8.33 6.35 7.08
C VAL A 67 9.52 5.46 7.40
N LYS A 68 9.35 4.55 8.35
CA LYS A 68 10.34 3.52 8.66
C LYS A 68 9.90 2.28 7.89
N ASP A 69 10.83 1.75 7.08
CA ASP A 69 10.64 0.65 6.12
C ASP A 69 10.19 1.07 4.70
N GLY A 70 10.48 0.20 3.72
CA GLY A 70 10.37 0.47 2.27
C GLY A 70 9.45 -0.49 1.52
N GLY A 71 8.48 -1.08 2.23
CA GLY A 71 7.49 -1.98 1.65
C GLY A 71 6.47 -1.27 0.74
N PHE A 72 5.52 -2.02 0.20
CA PHE A 72 4.49 -1.49 -0.71
C PHE A 72 3.56 -0.46 -0.03
N ASP A 73 3.24 -0.69 1.24
CA ASP A 73 2.53 0.25 2.12
C ASP A 73 3.21 1.63 2.20
N CYS A 74 4.55 1.63 2.14
CA CYS A 74 5.35 2.84 2.32
C CYS A 74 5.36 3.70 1.06
N LEU A 75 5.36 3.08 -0.12
CA LEU A 75 5.34 3.79 -1.40
C LEU A 75 4.04 4.56 -1.59
N SER A 76 2.89 3.91 -1.36
CA SER A 76 1.57 4.54 -1.43
C SER A 76 1.43 5.68 -0.41
N PHE A 77 1.97 5.51 0.80
CA PHE A 77 1.96 6.55 1.82
C PHE A 77 2.80 7.78 1.42
N ILE A 78 3.98 7.57 0.85
CA ILE A 78 4.84 8.68 0.38
C ILE A 78 4.19 9.42 -0.78
N GLU A 79 3.51 8.72 -1.68
CA GLU A 79 2.79 9.33 -2.79
C GLU A 79 1.68 10.26 -2.29
N LEU A 80 0.90 9.82 -1.29
CA LEU A 80 -0.15 10.63 -0.67
C LEU A 80 0.36 11.85 0.11
N LEU A 81 1.61 11.82 0.60
CA LEU A 81 2.22 12.97 1.29
C LEU A 81 2.81 14.01 0.34
N LYS A 82 3.05 13.64 -0.92
CA LYS A 82 3.66 14.54 -1.92
C LYS A 82 2.66 15.45 -2.61
N THR A 83 1.36 15.17 -2.50
CA THR A 83 0.27 16.00 -3.03
C THR A 83 -0.02 17.19 -2.12
#